data_AF-A0A7S3XMI5-F1
#
_entry.id   AF-A0A7S3XMI5-F1
#
_cell.length_a   1.000
_cell.length_b   1.000
_cell.length_c   1.000
_cell.angle_alpha   90.00
_cell.angle_beta   90.00
_cell.angle_gamma   90.00
#
_symmetry.space_group_name_H-M   'P 1'
#
loop_
_entity.id
_entity.type
_entity.pdbx_description
1 polymer ?
#
loop_
_entity_poly.entity_id
_entity_poly.type
_entity_poly.pdbx_seq_one_letter_code
_entity_poly.pdbx_strand_id
1 'polypeptide(L)'
;GGGLAALSEGRLAYAYLKYLWAVGEKDLALARMTELADSLNGPMETVLKTKCLLKQGTWHLSRIPPNVCLARPTQAKILKTFQTATELQPDNFKAWRAWAMLNFRIVENFTDPTSGYRSALPWAGHRRLVQPNLVAAARGLLRAAARARLRHSASALQLNLALLTVWFR
;
A
#
# COMPACT_ATOMS: atom_id res chain seq x y z
N GLY A 1 21.29 26.38 -5.03
CA GLY A 1 21.06 26.65 -3.60
C GLY A 1 19.75 26.05 -3.09
N GLY A 2 18.59 26.50 -3.60
CA GLY A 2 17.28 26.24 -2.96
C GLY A 2 16.77 24.80 -2.91
N GLY A 3 17.04 23.95 -3.90
CA GLY A 3 16.46 22.59 -3.94
C GLY A 3 16.96 21.63 -2.85
N LEU A 4 18.18 21.80 -2.35
CA LEU A 4 18.72 20.98 -1.27
C LEU A 4 18.15 21.40 0.10
N ALA A 5 17.92 22.70 0.31
CA ALA A 5 17.29 23.21 1.51
C ALA A 5 15.84 22.74 1.62
N ALA A 6 15.05 22.85 0.54
CA ALA A 6 13.68 22.34 0.49
C ALA A 6 13.60 20.82 0.78
N LEU A 7 14.53 20.03 0.24
CA LEU A 7 14.60 18.59 0.52
C LEU A 7 14.94 18.30 1.99
N SER A 8 15.82 19.10 2.62
CA SER A 8 16.14 18.97 4.04
C SER A 8 14.95 19.31 4.94
N GLU A 9 14.23 20.39 4.63
CA GLU A 9 13.00 20.78 5.31
C GLU A 9 11.92 19.70 5.17
N GLY A 10 11.73 19.15 3.97
CA GLY A 10 10.80 18.04 3.74
C GLY A 10 11.15 16.79 4.54
N ARG A 11 12.43 16.47 4.71
CA ARG A 11 12.87 15.33 5.54
C ARG A 11 12.60 15.58 7.03
N LEU A 12 12.83 16.80 7.51
CA LEU A 12 12.53 17.20 8.88
C LEU A 12 11.02 17.14 9.15
N ALA A 13 10.21 17.71 8.25
CA ALA A 13 8.75 17.63 8.29
C ALA A 13 8.29 16.16 8.35
N TYR A 14 8.80 15.31 7.46
CA TYR A 14 8.48 13.87 7.48
C TYR A 14 8.82 13.20 8.82
N ALA A 15 9.96 13.53 9.44
CA ALA A 15 10.34 13.00 10.75
C ALA A 15 9.39 13.47 11.86
N TYR A 16 9.04 14.76 11.87
CA TYR A 16 8.09 15.34 12.81
C TYR A 16 6.69 14.72 12.68
N LEU A 17 6.20 14.50 11.46
CA LEU A 17 4.90 13.86 11.24
C LEU A 17 4.86 12.41 11.76
N LYS A 18 5.97 11.68 11.66
CA LYS A 18 6.07 10.35 12.28
C LYS A 18 6.01 10.42 13.80
N TYR A 19 6.60 11.45 14.39
CA TYR A 19 6.52 11.70 15.83
C TYR A 19 5.08 12.00 16.24
N LEU A 20 4.39 12.92 15.56
CA LEU A 20 2.97 13.22 15.81
C LEU A 20 2.10 11.97 15.76
N TRP A 21 2.31 11.13 14.75
CA TRP A 21 1.62 9.84 14.66
C TRP A 21 1.86 8.95 15.89
N ALA A 22 3.09 8.91 16.38
CA ALA A 22 3.49 8.07 17.52
C ALA A 22 2.90 8.56 18.85
N VAL A 23 2.75 9.88 19.02
CA VAL A 23 2.17 10.50 20.23
C VAL A 23 0.63 10.44 20.25
N GLY A 24 0.01 10.07 19.12
CA GLY A 24 -1.45 9.83 19.05
C GLY A 24 -2.21 10.84 18.20
N GLU A 25 -1.55 11.88 17.72
CA GLU A 25 -2.10 12.92 16.82
C GLU A 25 -2.27 12.39 15.39
N LYS A 26 -3.02 11.29 15.23
CA LYS A 26 -3.08 10.50 13.99
C LYS A 26 -3.77 11.23 12.84
N ASP A 27 -4.88 11.93 13.11
CA ASP A 27 -5.62 12.65 12.07
C ASP A 27 -4.81 13.85 11.55
N LEU A 28 -4.22 14.63 12.45
CA LEU A 28 -3.31 15.73 12.10
C LEU A 28 -2.10 15.21 11.32
N ALA A 29 -1.43 14.16 11.82
CA ALA A 29 -0.26 13.59 11.16
C ALA A 29 -0.58 13.11 9.75
N LEU A 30 -1.74 12.49 9.54
CA LEU A 30 -2.16 11.98 8.24
C LEU A 30 -2.52 13.12 7.27
N ALA A 31 -3.26 14.13 7.73
CA ALA A 31 -3.61 15.30 6.92
C ALA A 31 -2.33 16.01 6.44
N ARG A 32 -1.42 16.34 7.37
CA ARG A 32 -0.16 17.01 7.05
C ARG A 32 0.79 16.14 6.22
N MET A 33 0.75 14.82 6.37
CA MET A 33 1.50 13.91 5.49
C MET A 33 0.98 13.95 4.05
N THR A 34 -0.32 14.19 3.86
CA THR A 34 -0.95 14.36 2.53
C THR A 34 -0.46 15.66 1.89
N GLU A 35 -0.56 16.78 2.62
CA GLU A 35 -0.05 18.07 2.17
C GLU A 35 1.44 18.01 1.79
N LEU A 36 2.27 17.38 2.63
CA LEU A 36 3.70 17.22 2.35
C LEU A 36 3.95 16.39 1.09
N ALA A 37 3.19 15.31 0.84
CA ALA A 37 3.39 14.51 -0.36
C ALA A 37 2.99 15.28 -1.63
N ASP A 38 1.95 16.11 -1.55
CA ASP A 38 1.46 16.92 -2.66
C ASP A 38 2.39 18.09 -2.98
N SER A 39 3.09 18.64 -1.98
CA SER A 39 4.08 19.71 -2.18
C SER A 39 5.37 19.22 -2.82
N LEU A 40 5.74 17.94 -2.64
CA LEU A 40 6.95 17.34 -3.20
C LEU A 40 6.72 16.98 -4.68
N ASN A 41 7.22 17.79 -5.61
CA ASN A 41 7.02 17.58 -7.05
C ASN A 41 8.33 17.51 -7.85
N GLY A 42 9.47 17.79 -7.22
CA GLY A 42 10.78 17.75 -7.87
C GLY A 42 11.31 16.32 -8.08
N PRO A 43 12.20 16.10 -9.07
CA PRO A 43 12.80 14.79 -9.33
C PRO A 43 13.63 14.29 -8.14
N MET A 44 14.31 15.18 -7.43
CA MET A 44 15.12 14.87 -6.23
C MET A 44 14.26 14.53 -5.01
N GLU A 45 12.98 14.89 -5.03
CA GLU A 45 12.03 14.68 -3.94
C GLU A 45 11.24 13.37 -4.11
N THR A 46 11.28 12.76 -5.30
CA THR A 46 10.61 11.49 -5.63
C THR A 46 10.78 10.44 -4.55
N VAL A 47 12.00 10.27 -4.03
CA VAL A 47 12.31 9.29 -2.97
C VAL A 47 11.57 9.60 -1.68
N LEU A 48 11.47 10.88 -1.31
CA LEU A 48 10.77 11.32 -0.12
C LEU A 48 9.25 11.21 -0.32
N LYS A 49 8.74 11.64 -1.48
CA LYS A 49 7.32 11.49 -1.86
C LYS A 49 6.88 10.04 -1.76
N THR A 50 7.66 9.10 -2.29
CA THR A 50 7.36 7.66 -2.16
C THR A 50 7.31 7.20 -0.71
N LYS A 51 8.21 7.69 0.17
CA LYS A 51 8.15 7.38 1.61
C LYS A 51 6.89 7.94 2.26
N CYS A 52 6.49 9.16 1.91
CA CYS A 52 5.25 9.79 2.39
C CYS A 52 4.02 8.97 1.97
N LEU A 53 3.89 8.63 0.68
CA LEU A 53 2.78 7.82 0.15
C LEU A 53 2.71 6.44 0.83
N LEU A 54 3.86 5.77 1.02
CA LEU A 54 3.90 4.51 1.74
C LEU A 54 3.41 4.67 3.17
N LYS A 55 3.80 5.75 3.86
CA LYS A 55 3.32 6.00 5.21
C LYS A 55 1.84 6.32 5.27
N GLN A 56 1.33 7.20 4.42
CA GLN A 56 -0.09 7.49 4.32
C GLN A 56 -0.93 6.23 4.17
N GLY A 57 -0.59 5.36 3.20
CA GLY A 57 -1.33 4.12 2.98
C GLY A 57 -1.27 3.18 4.18
N THR A 58 -0.10 3.02 4.82
CA THR A 58 0.02 2.19 6.03
C THR A 58 -0.75 2.75 7.22
N TRP A 59 -0.77 4.07 7.36
CA TRP A 59 -1.49 4.77 8.42
C TRP A 59 -3.00 4.67 8.24
N HIS A 60 -3.49 4.86 7.02
CA HIS A 60 -4.88 4.59 6.67
C HIS A 60 -5.30 3.15 7.01
N LEU A 61 -4.47 2.15 6.66
CA LEU A 61 -4.76 0.76 6.99
C LEU A 61 -4.75 0.50 8.50
N SER A 62 -3.84 1.11 9.26
CA SER A 62 -3.74 0.91 10.71
C SER A 62 -4.89 1.49 11.52
N ARG A 63 -5.67 2.41 10.93
CA ARG A 63 -6.92 2.92 11.52
C ARG A 63 -8.08 1.93 11.39
N ILE A 64 -7.93 0.93 10.53
CA ILE A 64 -8.97 -0.04 10.21
C ILE A 64 -8.59 -1.33 10.93
N PRO A 65 -9.49 -1.90 11.76
CA PRO A 65 -9.22 -3.17 12.40
C PRO A 65 -8.90 -4.26 11.36
N PRO A 66 -8.00 -5.21 11.66
CA PRO A 66 -7.57 -6.23 10.70
C PRO A 66 -8.74 -7.08 10.18
N ASN A 67 -9.72 -7.36 11.04
CA ASN A 67 -10.86 -8.24 10.76
C ASN A 67 -12.05 -7.50 10.15
N VAL A 68 -11.92 -6.20 9.87
CA VAL A 68 -12.98 -5.41 9.25
C VAL A 68 -12.71 -5.30 7.75
N CYS A 69 -13.73 -5.62 6.95
CA CYS A 69 -13.67 -5.43 5.51
C CYS A 69 -13.53 -3.94 5.18
N LEU A 70 -12.56 -3.61 4.33
CA LEU A 70 -12.37 -2.24 3.87
C LEU A 70 -13.56 -1.80 3.01
N ALA A 71 -14.11 -0.61 3.22
CA ALA A 71 -15.09 -0.03 2.30
C ALA A 71 -14.45 0.19 0.91
N ARG A 72 -15.18 -0.11 -0.17
CA ARG A 72 -14.70 0.08 -1.56
C ARG A 72 -14.05 1.44 -1.85
N PRO A 73 -14.62 2.60 -1.45
CA PRO A 73 -13.96 3.90 -1.72
C PRO A 73 -12.61 4.03 -1.00
N THR A 74 -12.51 3.49 0.21
CA THR A 74 -11.27 3.47 0.98
C THR A 74 -10.23 2.54 0.34
N GLN A 75 -10.65 1.37 -0.14
CA GLN A 75 -9.77 0.46 -0.89
C GLN A 75 -9.16 1.14 -2.12
N ALA A 76 -10.01 1.77 -2.95
CA ALA A 76 -9.58 2.44 -4.17
C ALA A 76 -8.60 3.59 -3.87
N LYS A 77 -8.86 4.37 -2.83
CA LYS A 77 -7.97 5.47 -2.40
C LYS A 77 -6.59 4.94 -2.01
N ILE A 78 -6.52 3.95 -1.11
CA ILE A 78 -5.24 3.41 -0.63
C ILE A 78 -4.49 2.66 -1.74
N LEU A 79 -5.21 1.92 -2.60
CA LEU A 79 -4.63 1.27 -3.77
C LEU A 79 -3.96 2.29 -4.69
N LYS A 80 -4.66 3.39 -5.00
CA LYS A 80 -4.09 4.47 -5.82
C LYS A 80 -2.84 5.06 -5.17
N THR A 81 -2.85 5.32 -3.86
CA THR A 81 -1.67 5.81 -3.12
C THR A 81 -0.47 4.88 -3.25
N PHE A 82 -0.66 3.57 -3.07
CA PHE A 82 0.44 2.60 -3.23
C PHE A 82 0.85 2.41 -4.69
N GLN A 83 -0.10 2.45 -5.62
CA GLN A 83 0.20 2.37 -7.05
C GLN A 83 1.09 3.55 -7.49
N THR A 84 0.73 4.77 -7.12
CA THR A 84 1.56 5.95 -7.39
C THR A 84 2.96 5.80 -6.77
N ALA A 85 3.07 5.23 -5.57
CA ALA A 85 4.38 4.92 -4.97
C ALA A 85 5.20 3.92 -5.81
N THR A 86 4.56 2.93 -6.45
CA THR A 86 5.24 1.98 -7.35
C THR A 86 5.64 2.59 -8.69
N GLU A 87 4.88 3.57 -9.18
CA GLU A 87 5.18 4.31 -10.42
C GLU A 87 6.35 5.27 -10.22
N LEU A 88 6.38 5.97 -9.08
CA LEU A 88 7.47 6.89 -8.72
C LEU A 88 8.80 6.18 -8.45
N GLN A 89 8.76 4.98 -7.86
CA GLN A 89 9.95 4.16 -7.63
C GLN A 89 9.72 2.72 -8.08
N PRO A 90 9.94 2.44 -9.38
CA PRO A 90 9.72 1.12 -9.96
C PRO A 90 10.50 0.01 -9.25
N ASP A 91 11.64 0.28 -8.63
CA ASP A 91 12.48 -0.71 -7.95
C ASP A 91 12.23 -0.85 -6.44
N ASN A 92 11.32 -0.04 -5.87
CA ASN A 92 11.10 -0.03 -4.43
C ASN A 92 10.29 -1.24 -3.97
N PHE A 93 10.98 -2.23 -3.39
CA PHE A 93 10.39 -3.44 -2.82
C PHE A 93 9.20 -3.15 -1.88
N LYS A 94 9.33 -2.16 -0.98
CA LYS A 94 8.29 -1.86 0.01
C LYS A 94 7.01 -1.35 -0.66
N ALA A 95 7.13 -0.60 -1.75
CA ALA A 95 5.98 -0.11 -2.51
C ALA A 95 5.24 -1.25 -3.20
N TRP A 96 5.96 -2.09 -3.94
CA TRP A 96 5.37 -3.24 -4.61
C TRP A 96 4.75 -4.22 -3.63
N ARG A 97 5.40 -4.46 -2.49
CA ARG A 97 4.86 -5.29 -1.42
C ARG A 97 3.56 -4.72 -0.85
N ALA A 98 3.52 -3.43 -0.51
CA ALA A 98 2.34 -2.80 0.06
C ALA A 98 1.15 -2.82 -0.92
N TRP A 99 1.39 -2.50 -2.19
CA TRP A 99 0.38 -2.56 -3.23
C TRP A 99 -0.15 -3.98 -3.44
N ALA A 100 0.74 -4.97 -3.52
CA ALA A 100 0.36 -6.37 -3.71
C ALA A 100 -0.45 -6.92 -2.53
N MET A 101 -0.02 -6.66 -1.29
CA MET A 101 -0.72 -7.08 -0.08
C MET A 101 -2.12 -6.49 0.02
N LEU A 102 -2.30 -5.22 -0.39
CA LEU A 102 -3.63 -4.61 -0.40
C LEU A 102 -4.54 -5.27 -1.45
N ASN A 103 -4.04 -5.52 -2.66
CA ASN A 103 -4.78 -6.25 -3.68
C ASN A 103 -5.17 -7.66 -3.20
N PHE A 104 -4.26 -8.36 -2.54
CA PHE A 104 -4.52 -9.68 -1.95
C PHE A 104 -5.60 -9.62 -0.87
N ARG A 105 -5.53 -8.65 0.06
CA ARG A 105 -6.57 -8.47 1.09
C ARG A 105 -7.94 -8.17 0.49
N ILE A 106 -8.00 -7.46 -0.65
CA ILE A 106 -9.26 -7.20 -1.35
C ILE A 106 -9.83 -8.51 -1.91
N VAL A 107 -8.99 -9.34 -2.55
CA VAL A 107 -9.37 -10.69 -3.02
C VAL A 107 -9.90 -11.54 -1.85
N GLU A 108 -9.22 -11.52 -0.70
CA GLU A 108 -9.66 -12.23 0.51
C GLU A 108 -11.05 -11.76 0.97
N ASN A 109 -11.27 -10.44 1.05
CA ASN A 109 -12.58 -9.88 1.41
C ASN A 109 -13.72 -10.30 0.47
N PHE A 110 -13.43 -10.63 -0.79
CA PHE A 110 -14.46 -11.13 -1.72
C PHE A 110 -14.70 -12.64 -1.62
N THR A 111 -13.76 -13.38 -1.02
CA THR A 111 -13.81 -14.85 -0.91
C THR A 111 -14.24 -15.33 0.48
N ASP A 112 -14.16 -14.46 1.49
CA ASP A 112 -14.61 -14.74 2.85
C ASP A 112 -16.15 -14.84 2.90
N PRO A 113 -16.71 -16.03 3.24
CA PRO A 113 -18.15 -16.25 3.32
C PRO A 113 -18.84 -15.45 4.42
N THR A 114 -18.09 -14.95 5.42
CA THR A 114 -18.59 -14.10 6.51
C THR A 114 -18.55 -12.62 6.17
N SER A 115 -17.85 -12.24 5.09
CA SER A 115 -17.82 -10.85 4.64
C SER A 115 -19.20 -10.44 4.12
N GLY A 116 -19.64 -9.23 4.51
CA GLY A 116 -20.82 -8.58 3.90
C GLY A 116 -20.65 -8.27 2.40
N TYR A 117 -19.55 -8.69 1.79
CA TYR A 117 -19.23 -8.57 0.36
C TYR A 117 -19.68 -9.76 -0.48
N ARG A 118 -20.24 -10.82 0.14
CA ARG A 118 -20.99 -11.85 -0.59
C ARG A 118 -22.18 -11.19 -1.29
N SER A 119 -21.92 -10.68 -2.49
CA SER A 119 -22.97 -10.25 -3.39
C SER A 119 -23.83 -11.47 -3.71
N ALA A 120 -25.13 -11.29 -3.91
CA ALA A 120 -26.00 -12.35 -4.42
C ALA A 120 -25.61 -12.81 -5.86
N LEU A 121 -24.47 -12.36 -6.39
CA LEU A 121 -24.00 -12.66 -7.72
C LEU A 121 -23.44 -14.09 -7.80
N PRO A 122 -23.70 -14.81 -8.91
CA PRO A 122 -23.09 -16.10 -9.19
C PRO A 122 -21.55 -16.02 -9.14
N TRP A 123 -20.90 -17.16 -8.89
CA TRP A 123 -19.43 -17.30 -8.85
C TRP A 123 -18.71 -16.71 -10.07
N ALA A 124 -19.31 -16.82 -11.27
CA ALA A 124 -18.79 -16.21 -12.49
C ALA A 124 -18.75 -14.67 -12.46
N GLY A 125 -19.69 -14.03 -11.76
CA GLY A 125 -19.70 -12.60 -11.49
C GLY A 125 -18.61 -12.21 -10.48
N HIS A 126 -18.44 -13.01 -9.42
CA HIS A 126 -17.36 -12.83 -8.44
C HIS A 126 -15.98 -12.91 -9.09
N ARG A 127 -15.73 -13.89 -9.96
CA ARG A 127 -14.43 -14.04 -10.63
C ARG A 127 -14.04 -12.79 -11.43
N ARG A 128 -14.99 -12.19 -12.16
CA ARG A 128 -14.74 -10.95 -12.94
C ARG A 128 -14.37 -9.76 -12.07
N LEU A 129 -14.95 -9.64 -10.88
CA LEU A 129 -14.67 -8.55 -9.93
C LEU A 129 -13.31 -8.71 -9.22
N VAL A 130 -12.89 -9.96 -9.03
CA VAL A 130 -11.68 -10.31 -8.26
C VAL A 130 -10.45 -10.43 -9.15
N GLN A 131 -10.61 -10.90 -10.40
CA GLN A 131 -9.53 -11.14 -11.36
C GLN A 131 -8.55 -9.97 -11.57
N PRO A 132 -8.97 -8.70 -11.70
CA PRO A 132 -8.00 -7.60 -11.86
C PRO A 132 -7.11 -7.42 -10.62
N ASN A 133 -7.69 -7.51 -9.42
CA ASN A 133 -6.95 -7.42 -8.16
C ASN A 133 -6.05 -8.65 -7.95
N LEU A 134 -6.51 -9.84 -8.38
CA LEU A 134 -5.73 -11.07 -8.31
C LEU A 134 -4.47 -10.98 -9.18
N VAL A 135 -4.62 -10.52 -10.44
CA VAL A 135 -3.50 -10.33 -11.37
C VAL A 135 -2.55 -9.24 -10.85
N ALA A 136 -3.09 -8.15 -10.31
CA ALA A 136 -2.30 -7.07 -9.70
C ALA A 136 -1.50 -7.58 -8.49
N ALA A 137 -2.12 -8.35 -7.59
CA ALA A 137 -1.47 -8.99 -6.46
C ALA A 137 -0.33 -9.90 -6.92
N ALA A 138 -0.61 -10.85 -7.82
CA ALA A 138 0.40 -11.78 -8.34
C ALA A 138 1.59 -11.03 -8.96
N ARG A 139 1.32 -10.04 -9.83
CA ARG A 139 2.35 -9.23 -10.48
C ARG A 139 3.20 -8.47 -9.46
N GLY A 140 2.55 -7.85 -8.47
CA GLY A 140 3.25 -7.09 -7.45
C GLY A 140 4.08 -7.96 -6.52
N LEU A 141 3.57 -9.14 -6.14
CA LEU A 141 4.29 -10.14 -5.35
C LEU A 141 5.52 -10.64 -6.11
N LEU A 142 5.39 -10.99 -7.39
CA LEU A 142 6.51 -11.43 -8.23
C LEU A 142 7.57 -10.33 -8.38
N ARG A 143 7.17 -9.07 -8.63
CA ARG A 143 8.10 -7.94 -8.69
C ARG A 143 8.80 -7.69 -7.36
N ALA A 144 8.10 -7.83 -6.24
CA ALA A 144 8.67 -7.71 -4.92
C ALA A 144 9.67 -8.86 -4.64
N ALA A 145 9.30 -10.10 -4.94
CA ALA A 145 10.13 -11.29 -4.73
C ALA A 145 11.38 -11.30 -5.61
N ALA A 146 11.28 -10.93 -6.88
CA ALA A 146 12.42 -10.84 -7.81
C ALA A 146 13.50 -9.85 -7.33
N ARG A 147 13.11 -8.83 -6.56
CA ARG A 147 14.01 -7.76 -6.07
C ARG A 147 14.47 -7.98 -4.64
N ALA A 148 13.65 -8.61 -3.82
CA ALA A 148 14.08 -9.21 -2.59
C ALA A 148 14.74 -10.55 -2.91
N ARG A 149 15.92 -10.56 -3.54
CA ARG A 149 16.77 -11.77 -3.63
C ARG A 149 16.90 -12.34 -2.22
N LEU A 150 16.09 -13.34 -1.92
CA LEU A 150 15.98 -14.13 -0.68
C LEU A 150 16.65 -13.48 0.54
N ARG A 151 16.13 -12.35 1.03
CA ARG A 151 16.38 -11.97 2.43
C ARG A 151 15.60 -12.97 3.27
N HIS A 152 16.28 -13.93 3.90
CA HIS A 152 15.71 -14.79 4.93
C HIS A 152 15.05 -13.89 6.00
N SER A 153 13.75 -13.74 5.89
CA SER A 153 12.94 -12.85 6.72
C SER A 153 11.49 -13.33 6.66
N ALA A 154 10.76 -13.21 7.76
CA ALA A 154 9.32 -13.47 7.84
C ALA A 154 8.53 -12.77 6.71
N SER A 155 9.03 -11.63 6.22
CA SER A 155 8.43 -10.92 5.10
C SER A 155 8.50 -11.65 3.76
N ALA A 156 9.53 -12.47 3.50
CA ALA A 156 9.64 -13.23 2.26
C ALA A 156 8.74 -14.47 2.27
N LEU A 157 8.63 -15.13 3.43
CA LEU A 157 7.75 -16.28 3.64
C LEU A 157 6.27 -15.90 3.47
N GLN A 158 5.85 -14.75 4.02
CA GLN A 158 4.50 -14.22 3.78
C GLN A 158 4.19 -14.00 2.29
N LEU A 159 5.16 -13.51 1.52
CA LEU A 159 4.96 -13.27 0.08
C LEU A 159 4.87 -14.56 -0.71
N ASN A 160 5.69 -15.56 -0.37
CA ASN A 160 5.64 -16.87 -1.01
C ASN A 160 4.33 -17.59 -0.71
N LEU A 161 3.86 -17.57 0.55
CA LEU A 161 2.56 -18.14 0.90
C LEU A 161 1.40 -17.45 0.19
N ALA A 162 1.42 -16.11 0.12
CA ALA A 162 0.40 -15.35 -0.62
C ALA A 162 0.40 -15.69 -2.11
N LEU A 163 1.58 -15.84 -2.73
CA LEU A 163 1.70 -16.24 -4.13
C LEU A 163 1.15 -17.66 -4.37
N LEU A 164 1.51 -18.62 -3.52
CA LEU A 164 0.97 -19.98 -3.59
C LEU A 164 -0.55 -20.00 -3.42
N THR A 165 -1.08 -19.19 -2.50
CA THR A 165 -2.54 -19.07 -2.28
C THR A 165 -3.25 -18.50 -3.51
N VAL A 166 -2.63 -17.53 -4.20
CA VAL A 166 -3.15 -17.01 -5.46
C VAL A 166 -3.07 -18.05 -6.57
N TRP A 167 -2.02 -18.86 -6.62
CA TRP A 167 -1.78 -19.83 -7.69
C TRP A 167 -2.68 -21.05 -7.64
N PHE A 168 -3.02 -21.53 -6.43
CA PHE A 168 -3.90 -22.69 -6.24
C PHE A 168 -5.40 -22.35 -6.17
N ARG A 169 -5.78 -21.08 -6.38
CA ARG A 169 -7.18 -20.63 -6.46
C ARG A 169 -7.62 -20.39 -7.91
#